data_AF-A0A2I0IQ01-F1
#
_entry.id   AF-A0A2I0IQ01-F1
#
_cell.length_a   1.000
_cell.length_b   1.000
_cell.length_c   1.000
_cell.angle_alpha   90.00
_cell.angle_beta   90.00
_cell.angle_gamma   90.00
#
_symmetry.space_group_name_H-M   'P 1'
#
loop_
_entity.id
_entity.type
_entity.pdbx_description
1 polymer ?
#
loop_
_entity_poly.entity_id
_entity_poly.type
_entity_poly.pdbx_seq_one_letter_code
_entity_poly.pdbx_strand_id
1 'polypeptide(L)'
;MVDFHLASVFHALHLEDNYLRIQDDALSGDLASVDVATKENLDDLVKTGEALLKKRVSRVNLDTGRLETENQETNEEALRRFAKVLSHERQLRLVRSPHGHAVLPKKS
;
A
#
# COMPACT_ATOMS: atom_id res chain seq x y z
N MET A 1 -2.20 -9.46 14.31
CA MET A 1 -1.64 -10.82 14.13
C MET A 1 -1.23 -11.11 12.70
N VAL A 2 -2.10 -10.97 11.68
CA VAL A 2 -1.71 -11.24 10.28
C VAL A 2 -0.55 -10.36 9.81
N ASP A 3 -0.62 -9.06 10.09
CA ASP A 3 0.42 -8.10 9.70
C ASP A 3 1.79 -8.44 10.29
N PHE A 4 1.84 -8.80 11.58
CA PHE A 4 3.03 -9.25 12.27
C PHE A 4 3.67 -10.47 11.59
N HIS A 5 2.88 -11.48 11.23
CA HIS A 5 3.40 -12.68 10.56
C HIS A 5 3.97 -12.37 9.18
N LEU A 6 3.30 -11.53 8.39
CA LEU A 6 3.81 -11.11 7.09
C LEU A 6 5.10 -10.30 7.24
N ALA A 7 5.11 -9.29 8.12
CA ALA A 7 6.30 -8.51 8.40
C ALA A 7 7.48 -9.37 8.85
N SER A 8 7.24 -10.37 9.70
CA SER A 8 8.27 -11.32 10.14
C SER A 8 8.90 -12.11 8.96
N VAL A 9 8.07 -12.58 8.03
CA VAL A 9 8.55 -13.33 6.85
C VAL A 9 9.36 -12.42 5.92
N PHE A 10 8.85 -11.24 5.60
CA PHE A 10 9.56 -10.30 4.72
C PHE A 10 10.85 -9.79 5.35
N HIS A 11 10.88 -9.57 6.66
CA HIS A 11 12.09 -9.22 7.39
C HIS A 11 13.14 -10.35 7.37
N ALA A 12 12.72 -11.60 7.64
CA ALA A 12 13.61 -12.76 7.61
C ALA A 12 14.24 -13.01 6.23
N LEU A 13 13.61 -12.51 5.16
CA LEU A 13 14.11 -12.62 3.78
C LEU A 13 14.85 -11.37 3.29
N HIS A 14 14.98 -10.32 4.12
CA HIS A 14 15.53 -9.01 3.73
C HIS A 14 14.77 -8.38 2.55
N LEU A 15 13.44 -8.49 2.57
CA LEU A 15 12.51 -8.04 1.54
C LEU A 15 11.45 -7.08 2.10
N GLU A 16 11.78 -6.31 3.14
CA GLU A 16 10.82 -5.45 3.85
C GLU A 16 10.13 -4.46 2.89
N ASP A 17 10.85 -3.95 1.89
CA ASP A 17 10.34 -3.00 0.88
C ASP A 17 9.36 -3.59 -0.14
N ASN A 18 9.22 -4.92 -0.14
CA ASN A 18 8.29 -5.66 -0.96
C ASN A 18 6.93 -5.87 -0.27
N TYR A 19 6.82 -5.51 1.02
CA TYR A 19 5.57 -5.54 1.76
C TYR A 19 5.13 -4.11 2.14
N LEU A 20 3.97 -3.71 1.61
CA LEU A 20 3.35 -2.42 1.89
C LEU A 20 2.01 -2.64 2.58
N ARG A 21 1.89 -2.19 3.83
CA ARG A 21 0.65 -2.17 4.61
C ARG A 21 0.17 -0.74 4.76
N ILE A 22 -1.04 -0.45 4.27
CA ILE A 22 -1.72 0.83 4.46
C ILE A 22 -2.97 0.55 5.28
N GLN A 23 -3.06 1.17 6.46
CA GLN A 23 -4.15 1.00 7.40
C GLN A 23 -4.30 2.27 8.23
N ASP A 24 -5.52 2.56 8.65
CA ASP A 24 -5.80 3.53 9.71
C ASP A 24 -6.26 2.78 10.97
N ASP A 25 -5.62 3.06 12.11
CA ASP A 25 -5.89 2.46 13.42
C ASP A 25 -6.53 3.46 14.40
N ALA A 26 -6.77 4.70 13.97
CA ALA A 26 -7.31 5.78 14.79
C ALA A 26 -8.80 6.06 14.53
N LEU A 27 -9.48 5.22 13.75
CA LEU A 27 -10.92 5.32 13.52
C LEU A 27 -11.68 5.16 14.85
N SER A 28 -12.69 5.99 15.05
CA SER A 28 -13.53 5.98 16.26
C SER A 28 -14.95 6.46 15.95
N GLY A 29 -15.89 6.17 16.85
CA GLY A 29 -17.30 6.53 16.69
C GLY A 29 -17.91 5.93 15.41
N ASP A 30 -18.73 6.73 14.72
CA ASP A 30 -19.43 6.30 13.50
C ASP A 30 -18.47 5.91 12.35
N LEU A 31 -17.27 6.51 12.31
CA LEU A 31 -16.22 6.18 11.32
C LEU A 31 -15.65 4.77 11.51
N ALA A 32 -15.69 4.25 12.73
CA ALA A 32 -15.30 2.88 13.02
C ALA A 32 -16.45 1.87 12.82
N SER A 33 -17.69 2.35 12.64
CA SER A 33 -18.84 1.48 12.42
C SER A 33 -18.90 0.99 10.98
N VAL A 34 -19.22 -0.29 10.82
CA VAL A 34 -19.26 -0.94 9.50
C VAL A 34 -20.63 -0.87 8.82
N ASP A 35 -21.64 -0.40 9.52
CA ASP A 35 -23.05 -0.36 9.11
C ASP A 35 -23.66 1.05 9.04
N VAL A 36 -22.90 2.09 9.42
CA VAL A 36 -23.35 3.49 9.38
C VAL A 36 -23.06 4.08 8.01
N ALA A 37 -23.99 3.91 7.07
CA ALA A 37 -23.89 4.41 5.69
C ALA A 37 -24.58 5.77 5.48
N THR A 38 -24.53 6.68 6.46
CA THR A 38 -25.00 8.05 6.25
C THR A 38 -24.07 8.78 5.28
N LYS A 39 -24.61 9.74 4.52
CA LYS A 39 -23.79 10.52 3.58
C LYS A 39 -22.60 11.20 4.27
N GLU A 40 -22.84 11.78 5.45
CA GLU A 40 -21.81 12.44 6.26
C GLU A 40 -20.69 11.47 6.65
N ASN A 41 -21.02 10.28 7.17
CA ASN A 41 -20.01 9.30 7.55
C ASN A 41 -19.19 8.81 6.34
N LEU A 42 -19.84 8.60 5.19
CA LEU A 42 -19.15 8.22 3.96
C LEU A 42 -18.22 9.33 3.44
N ASP A 43 -18.65 10.59 3.48
CA ASP A 43 -17.82 11.73 3.08
C ASP A 43 -16.61 11.88 4.02
N ASP A 44 -16.77 11.60 5.31
CA ASP A 44 -15.66 11.64 6.28
C ASP A 44 -14.71 10.43 6.15
N LEU A 45 -15.20 9.25 5.75
CA LEU A 45 -14.35 8.11 5.38
C LEU A 45 -13.51 8.42 4.14
N VAL A 46 -14.05 9.13 3.14
CA VAL A 46 -13.28 9.60 1.98
C VAL A 46 -12.16 10.53 2.43
N LYS A 47 -12.47 11.56 3.24
CA LYS A 47 -11.45 12.48 3.78
C LYS A 47 -10.37 11.74 4.57
N THR A 48 -10.76 10.73 5.34
CA THR A 48 -9.83 9.90 6.11
C THR A 48 -8.90 9.13 5.18
N GLY A 49 -9.43 8.55 4.11
CA GLY A 49 -8.61 7.88 3.08
C GLY A 49 -7.64 8.83 2.37
N GLU A 50 -8.10 10.03 2.01
CA GLU A 50 -7.25 11.08 1.41
C GLU A 50 -6.13 11.53 2.37
N ALA A 51 -6.45 11.71 3.66
CA ALA A 51 -5.47 12.03 4.69
C ALA A 51 -4.48 10.88 4.90
N LEU A 52 -4.93 9.62 4.83
CA LEU A 52 -4.10 8.43 4.97
C LEU A 52 -3.02 8.36 3.87
N LEU A 53 -3.29 8.83 2.65
CA LEU A 53 -2.28 8.94 1.59
C LEU A 53 -1.11 9.85 1.97
N LYS A 54 -1.37 10.89 2.77
CA LYS A 54 -0.35 11.86 3.23
C LYS A 54 0.39 11.41 4.48
N LYS A 55 -0.12 10.42 5.22
CA LYS A 55 0.59 9.81 6.35
C LYS A 55 1.84 9.07 5.87
N ARG A 56 2.84 8.97 6.73
CA ARG A 56 4.06 8.19 6.47
C ARG A 56 3.76 6.70 6.45
N VAL A 57 4.53 5.96 5.65
CA VAL A 57 4.52 4.50 5.69
C VAL A 57 4.90 4.05 7.11
N SER A 58 4.14 3.09 7.60
CA SER A 58 4.34 2.50 8.91
C SER A 58 4.45 0.99 8.78
N ARG A 59 5.24 0.39 9.68
CA ARG A 59 5.47 -1.04 9.75
C ARG A 59 5.38 -1.50 11.18
N VAL A 60 4.99 -2.74 11.38
CA VAL A 60 5.03 -3.35 12.70
C VAL A 60 6.48 -3.58 13.11
N ASN A 61 6.87 -3.03 14.25
CA ASN A 61 8.13 -3.33 14.90
C ASN A 61 8.02 -4.74 15.50
N LEU A 62 8.95 -5.63 15.14
CA LEU A 62 8.88 -7.04 15.53
C LEU A 62 9.22 -7.27 17.01
N ASP A 63 9.93 -6.33 17.64
CA ASP A 63 10.26 -6.39 19.06
C ASP A 63 9.09 -5.90 19.93
N THR A 64 8.43 -4.81 19.52
CA THR A 64 7.35 -4.18 20.30
C THR A 64 5.95 -4.65 19.90
N GLY A 65 5.81 -5.22 18.71
CA GLY A 65 4.54 -5.58 18.08
C GLY A 65 3.67 -4.38 17.69
N ARG A 66 4.21 -3.15 17.76
CA ARG A 66 3.47 -1.90 17.49
C ARG A 66 3.78 -1.35 16.11
N LEU A 67 2.83 -0.60 15.56
CA LEU A 67 3.01 0.10 14.30
C LEU A 67 3.90 1.34 14.52
N GLU A 68 5.00 1.42 13.78
CA GLU A 68 5.98 2.51 13.89
C GLU A 68 6.27 3.11 12.51
N THR A 69 6.49 4.42 12.47
CA THR A 69 6.87 5.12 11.24
C THR A 69 8.37 4.95 11.02
N GLU A 70 8.73 4.04 10.11
CA GLU A 70 10.13 3.73 9.83
C GLU A 70 10.72 4.68 8.78
N ASN A 71 9.94 5.02 7.75
CA ASN A 71 10.41 5.75 6.58
C ASN A 71 9.87 7.19 6.51
N GLN A 72 10.61 8.05 5.80
CA GLN A 72 10.13 9.39 5.45
C GLN A 72 9.12 9.37 4.28
N GLU A 73 9.02 8.26 3.55
CA GLU A 73 8.10 8.05 2.43
C GLU A 73 6.64 8.10 2.91
N THR A 74 5.80 8.84 2.19
CA THR A 74 4.35 8.85 2.39
C THR A 74 3.67 7.65 1.73
N ASN A 75 2.48 7.29 2.19
CA ASN A 75 1.70 6.22 1.56
C ASN A 75 1.42 6.49 0.07
N GLU A 76 1.23 7.75 -0.33
CA GLU A 76 1.08 8.13 -1.73
C GLU A 76 2.33 7.81 -2.56
N GLU A 77 3.52 8.16 -2.06
CA GLU A 77 4.79 7.90 -2.74
C GLU A 77 5.05 6.39 -2.86
N ALA A 78 4.80 5.64 -1.78
CA ALA A 78 4.91 4.19 -1.76
C ALA A 78 3.97 3.54 -2.79
N LEU A 79 2.72 4.01 -2.91
CA LEU A 79 1.78 3.55 -3.92
C LEU A 79 2.24 3.88 -5.34
N ARG A 80 2.81 5.08 -5.57
CA ARG A 80 3.39 5.45 -6.87
C ARG A 80 4.57 4.53 -7.23
N ARG A 81 5.44 4.21 -6.28
CA ARG A 81 6.53 3.24 -6.46
C ARG A 81 5.97 1.86 -6.79
N PHE A 82 4.99 1.39 -6.03
CA PHE A 82 4.36 0.08 -6.24
C PHE A 82 3.69 -0.01 -7.62
N ALA A 83 2.97 1.03 -8.04
CA ALA A 83 2.35 1.11 -9.36
C ALA A 83 3.38 1.02 -10.51
N LYS A 84 4.58 1.63 -10.35
CA LYS A 84 5.67 1.49 -11.32
C LYS A 84 6.17 0.05 -11.41
N VAL A 85 6.33 -0.64 -10.28
CA VAL A 85 6.74 -2.06 -10.25
C VAL A 85 5.71 -2.93 -10.97
N LEU A 86 4.42 -2.76 -10.67
CA LEU A 86 3.33 -3.50 -11.32
C LEU A 86 3.29 -3.26 -12.84
N SER A 87 3.42 -2.00 -13.26
CA SER A 87 3.45 -1.64 -14.68
C SER A 87 4.64 -2.28 -15.40
N HIS A 88 5.84 -2.18 -14.80
CA HIS A 88 7.05 -2.78 -15.36
C HIS A 88 6.93 -4.30 -15.51
N GLU A 89 6.48 -5.00 -14.47
CA GLU A 89 6.29 -6.45 -14.49
C GLU A 89 5.25 -6.88 -15.53
N ARG A 90 4.15 -6.13 -15.67
CA ARG A 90 3.17 -6.37 -16.74
C ARG A 90 3.81 -6.27 -18.13
N GLN A 91 4.62 -5.24 -18.39
CA GLN A 91 5.30 -5.09 -19.67
C GLN A 91 6.29 -6.23 -19.94
N LEU A 92 7.08 -6.62 -18.93
CA LEU A 92 8.00 -7.75 -19.03
C LEU A 92 7.27 -9.05 -19.41
N ARG A 93 6.13 -9.34 -18.78
CA ARG A 93 5.31 -10.52 -19.10
C ARG A 93 4.73 -10.47 -20.51
N LEU A 94 4.32 -9.29 -20.99
CA LEU A 94 3.83 -9.13 -22.36
C LEU A 94 4.92 -9.37 -23.40
N VAL A 95 6.13 -8.86 -23.17
CA VAL A 95 7.29 -9.07 -24.06
C VAL A 95 7.72 -10.54 -24.07
N ARG A 96 7.65 -11.21 -22.92
CA ARG A 96 8.01 -12.64 -22.78
C ARG A 96 6.91 -13.60 -23.24
N SER A 97 5.72 -13.10 -23.56
CA SER A 97 4.62 -13.94 -24.03
C SER A 97 4.90 -14.44 -25.46
N PRO A 98 4.73 -15.75 -25.74
CA PRO A 98 4.86 -16.29 -27.10
C PRO A 98 3.93 -15.64 -28.14
N HIS A 99 2.87 -14.95 -27.67
CA HIS A 99 1.86 -14.29 -28.50
C HIS A 99 2.05 -12.75 -28.57
N GLY A 100 3.25 -12.25 -28.27
CA GLY A 100 3.50 -10.82 -28.06
C GLY A 100 3.18 -9.93 -29.27
N HIS A 101 2.13 -9.11 -29.16
CA HIS A 101 2.07 -7.84 -29.89
C HIS A 101 3.13 -6.90 -29.31
N ALA A 102 4.32 -6.91 -29.91
CA ALA A 102 5.37 -5.95 -29.62
C ALA A 102 4.91 -4.53 -30.00
N VAL A 103 4.37 -3.79 -29.04
CA VAL A 103 4.19 -2.34 -29.21
C VAL A 103 5.54 -1.69 -28.93
N LEU A 104 6.29 -1.46 -30.01
CA LEU A 104 7.51 -0.65 -29.97
C LEU A 104 7.15 0.78 -29.52
N PRO A 105 7.91 1.38 -28.58
CA PRO A 105 7.69 2.78 -28.23
C PRO A 105 8.03 3.66 -29.44
N LYS A 106 7.10 4.52 -29.86
CA LYS A 106 7.37 5.59 -30.82
C LYS A 106 8.39 6.55 -30.18
N LYS A 107 9.58 6.63 -30.77
CA LYS A 107 10.55 7.70 -30.47
C LYS A 107 9.96 9.03 -30.93
N SER A 108 9.94 10.00 -30.00
CA SER A 108 9.79 11.43 -30.28
C SER A 108 11.06 11.98 -30.93
#